data_AF-A0A0L7KPB6-F1
#
_entry.id   AF-A0A0L7KPB6-F1
#
_cell.length_a   1.000
_cell.length_b   1.000
_cell.length_c   1.000
_cell.angle_alpha   90.00
_cell.angle_beta   90.00
_cell.angle_gamma   90.00
#
_symmetry.space_group_name_H-M   'P 1'
#
loop_
_entity.id
_entity.type
_entity.pdbx_description
1 polymer ?
#
loop_
_entity_poly.entity_id
_entity_poly.type
_entity_poly.pdbx_seq_one_letter_code
_entity_poly.pdbx_strand_id
1 'polypeptide(L)' 'MGHLVLPDGTRYDGAMIGGLCSGLGVMAFADGANNGFPRNEGFFQDCRLVRRKRCPEVVQRAQKVAYMARAQCQQI' A
#
# COMPACT_ATOMS: atom_id res chain seq x y z
N MET A 1 9.67 6.51 -6.11
CA MET A 1 8.68 5.74 -5.34
C MET A 1 8.26 6.60 -4.16
N GLY A 2 6.97 6.91 -4.06
CA GLY A 2 6.42 7.70 -2.97
C GLY A 2 5.54 6.83 -2.08
N HIS A 3 5.26 7.33 -0.88
CA HIS A 3 4.27 6.74 0.01
C HIS A 3 3.20 7.80 0.33
N LEU A 4 1.95 7.39 0.32
CA LEU A 4 0.80 8.20 0.70
C LEU A 4 0.20 7.57 1.94
N VAL A 5 -0.04 8.38 2.97
CA VAL A 5 -0.78 7.97 4.17
C VAL A 5 -2.03 8.82 4.22
N LEU A 6 -3.16 8.15 4.13
CA LEU A 6 -4.46 8.76 4.22
C LEU A 6 -4.84 8.92 5.71
N PRO A 7 -5.69 9.90 6.06
CA PRO A 7 -6.11 10.14 7.45
C PRO A 7 -6.90 8.98 8.06
N ASP A 8 -7.51 8.13 7.22
CA ASP A 8 -8.16 6.88 7.59
C ASP A 8 -7.15 5.79 8.03
N GLY A 9 -5.85 6.06 7.91
CA GLY A 9 -4.74 5.14 8.19
C GLY A 9 -4.33 4.26 7.01
N THR A 10 -5.01 4.37 5.86
CA THR A 10 -4.68 3.65 4.63
C THR A 10 -3.35 4.16 4.09
N ARG A 11 -2.46 3.23 3.74
CA ARG A 11 -1.14 3.52 3.22
C ARG A 11 -1.00 2.99 1.81
N TYR A 12 -0.47 3.81 0.93
CA TYR A 12 -0.05 3.40 -0.40
C TYR A 12 1.46 3.55 -0.51
N ASP A 13 2.14 2.55 -1.06
CA ASP A 13 3.56 2.62 -1.41
C ASP A 13 3.69 2.26 -2.90
N GLY A 14 4.27 3.16 -3.70
CA GLY A 14 4.34 2.95 -5.14
C GLY A 14 4.74 4.18 -5.95
N ALA A 15 4.42 4.13 -7.24
CA ALA A 15 4.58 5.27 -8.12
C ALA A 15 3.44 6.28 -7.90
N MET A 16 3.81 7.55 -7.76
CA MET A 16 2.86 8.65 -7.62
C MET A 16 3.22 9.72 -8.64
N ILE A 17 2.22 10.27 -9.31
CA ILE A 17 2.38 11.32 -10.33
C ILE A 17 1.37 12.41 -9.99
N GLY A 18 1.84 13.66 -9.81
CA GLY A 18 0.95 14.79 -9.50
C GLY A 18 0.20 14.68 -8.17
N GLY A 19 0.75 13.94 -7.19
CA GLY A 19 0.10 13.71 -5.89
C GLY A 19 -0.95 12.58 -5.90
N LEU A 20 -1.17 11.93 -7.04
CA LEU A 20 -2.07 10.78 -7.18
C LEU A 20 -1.27 9.49 -7.38
N CYS A 21 -1.78 8.38 -6.86
CA CYS A 21 -1.19 7.06 -7.03
C CYS A 21 -1.35 6.63 -8.50
N SER A 22 -0.24 6.63 -9.24
CA SER A 22 -0.22 6.35 -10.67
C SER A 22 1.05 5.56 -11.02
N GLY A 23 0.87 4.32 -11.44
CA GLY A 23 1.92 3.34 -11.70
C GLY A 23 1.89 2.14 -10.75
N LEU A 24 2.98 1.37 -10.71
CA LEU A 24 3.05 0.17 -9.87
C LEU A 24 3.11 0.53 -8.39
N GLY A 25 2.26 -0.11 -7.61
CA GLY A 25 2.21 0.10 -6.17
C GLY A 25 1.37 -0.93 -5.44
N VAL A 26 1.16 -0.65 -4.17
CA VAL A 26 0.44 -1.51 -3.24
C VAL A 26 -0.28 -0.64 -2.22
N MET A 27 -1.52 -0.99 -1.93
CA MET A 27 -2.38 -0.29 -0.98
C MET A 27 -2.67 -1.19 0.22
N ALA A 28 -2.45 -0.66 1.42
CA ALA A 28 -2.66 -1.31 2.70
C ALA A 28 -3.66 -0.49 3.52
N PHE A 29 -4.82 -1.07 3.85
CA PHE A 29 -5.85 -0.39 4.62
C PHE A 29 -5.57 -0.47 6.13
N ALA A 30 -6.01 0.55 6.87
CA ALA A 30 -5.83 0.64 8.32
C ALA A 30 -6.66 -0.36 9.12
N ASP A 31 -7.75 -0.86 8.53
CA ASP A 31 -8.84 -1.62 9.16
C ASP A 31 -8.44 -3.03 9.65
N GLY A 32 -7.16 -3.26 9.96
CA GLY A 32 -6.70 -4.53 10.51
C GLY A 32 -6.89 -5.73 9.59
N ALA A 33 -7.36 -5.54 8.35
CA ALA A 33 -7.52 -6.56 7.32
C ALA A 33 -6.13 -7.15 7.03
N ASN A 34 -5.80 -8.17 7.81
CA ASN A 34 -4.48 -8.72 7.98
C ASN A 34 -4.02 -9.34 6.66
N ASN A 35 -3.40 -8.54 5.79
CA ASN A 35 -2.99 -8.96 4.45
C ASN A 35 -4.10 -9.74 3.73
N GLY A 36 -5.35 -9.35 3.98
CA GLY A 36 -6.53 -10.06 3.56
C GLY A 36 -6.49 -10.16 2.05
N PHE A 37 -6.40 -11.38 1.54
CA PHE A 37 -6.68 -11.65 0.15
C PHE A 37 -8.00 -10.93 -0.21
N PRO A 38 -8.03 -10.10 -1.26
CA PRO A 38 -7.04 -10.01 -2.32
C PRO A 38 -5.96 -8.94 -2.08
N ARG A 39 -4.71 -9.31 -2.39
CA ARG A 39 -3.58 -8.37 -2.50
C ARG A 39 -3.95 -7.19 -3.42
N ASN A 40 -4.02 -5.99 -2.87
CA ASN A 40 -4.20 -4.76 -3.63
C ASN A 40 -2.84 -4.28 -4.16
N GLU A 41 -2.21 -5.14 -4.96
CA GLU A 41 -0.92 -4.90 -5.62
C GLU A 41 -1.13 -4.84 -7.14
N GLY A 42 -0.49 -3.88 -7.80
CA GLY A 42 -0.56 -3.77 -9.25
C GLY A 42 -0.38 -2.35 -9.75
N PHE A 43 -0.92 -2.08 -10.94
CA PHE A 43 -0.89 -0.78 -11.56
C PHE A 43 -2.08 0.05 -11.09
N PHE A 44 -1.79 1.17 -10.45
CA PHE A 44 -2.75 2.16 -10.01
C PHE A 44 -2.81 3.30 -11.02
N GLN A 45 -3.99 3.86 -11.22
CA GLN A 45 -4.21 5.08 -11.97
C GLN A 45 -5.30 5.84 -11.23
N ASP A 46 -5.06 7.11 -10.91
CA ASP A 46 -6.00 7.94 -10.14
C ASP A 46 -6.41 7.28 -8.81
N CYS A 47 -5.44 6.69 -8.09
CA CYS A 47 -5.67 5.96 -6.84
C CYS A 47 -6.53 4.70 -6.97
N ARG A 48 -6.87 4.29 -8.19
CA ARG A 48 -7.64 3.07 -8.48
C ARG A 48 -6.73 1.98 -9.03
N LEU A 49 -6.84 0.77 -8.50
CA LEU A 49 -6.15 -0.39 -9.04
C LEU A 49 -6.75 -0.76 -10.41
N VAL A 50 -6.03 -0.41 -11.48
CA VAL A 50 -6.43 -0.68 -12.87
C VAL A 50 -6.08 -2.11 -13.25
N ARG A 51 -4.88 -2.58 -12.85
CA ARG A 51 -4.41 -3.91 -13.24
C ARG A 51 -3.66 -4.58 -12.11
N ARG A 52 -4.14 -5.75 -11.68
CA ARG A 52 -3.39 -6.61 -10.76
C ARG A 52 -2.16 -7.16 -11.47
N LYS A 53 -0.98 -6.85 -10.93
CA LYS A 53 0.29 -7.41 -11.40
C LYS A 53 1.08 -7.84 -10.18
N ARG A 54 1.50 -9.11 -10.17
CA ARG A 54 2.32 -9.64 -9.09
C ARG A 54 3.70 -9.00 -9.17
N CYS A 55 4.01 -8.14 -8.21
CA CYS A 55 5.27 -7.39 -8.15
C CYS A 55 5.94 -7.66 -6.79
N PRO A 56 6.67 -8.78 -6.62
CA PRO A 56 7.12 -9.26 -5.32
C PRO A 56 7.96 -8.23 -4.55
N GLU A 57 8.75 -7.40 -5.22
CA GLU A 57 9.52 -6.32 -4.57
C GLU A 57 8.62 -5.26 -3.93
N VAL A 58 7.59 -4.80 -4.64
CA VAL A 58 6.61 -3.82 -4.15
C VAL A 58 5.83 -4.43 -2.98
N VAL A 59 5.50 -5.72 -3.07
CA VAL A 59 4.78 -6.46 -2.03
C VAL A 59 5.61 -6.63 -0.78
N GLN A 60 6.86 -7.07 -0.89
CA GLN A 60 7.75 -7.25 0.25
C GLN A 60 7.97 -5.92 0.99
N ARG A 61 8.11 -4.83 0.23
CA ARG A 61 8.20 -3.48 0.78
C ARG A 61 6.89 -3.07 1.50
N ALA A 62 5.73 -3.29 0.89
CA ALA A 62 4.44 -3.10 1.55
C ALA A 62 4.32 -3.89 2.85
N GLN A 63 4.71 -5.17 2.81
CA GLN A 63 4.62 -6.07 3.95
C GLN A 63 5.51 -5.60 5.08
N LYS A 64 6.74 -5.13 4.78
CA LYS A 64 7.65 -4.56 5.78
C LYS A 64 7.07 -3.28 6.39
N VAL A 65 6.52 -2.39 5.57
CA VAL A 65 5.88 -1.15 6.05
C VAL A 65 4.63 -1.45 6.89
N ALA A 66 3.79 -2.40 6.45
CA ALA A 66 2.61 -2.84 7.19
C ALA A 66 2.99 -3.53 8.52
N TYR A 67 4.04 -4.36 8.51
CA TYR A 67 4.58 -5.00 9.71
C TYR A 67 5.12 -3.96 10.70
N MET A 68 5.90 -2.98 10.23
CA MET A 68 6.42 -1.90 11.06
C MET A 68 5.32 -0.97 11.59
N ALA A 69 4.31 -0.66 10.78
CA ALA A 69 3.17 0.15 11.21
C ALA A 69 2.35 -0.54 12.30
N ARG A 70 2.19 -1.87 12.25
CA ARG A 70 1.53 -2.66 13.31
C ARG A 70 2.41 -2.78 14.56
N ALA A 71 3.71 -2.96 14.40
CA ALA A 71 4.65 -3.00 15.52
C ALA A 71 4.68 -1.68 16.31
N GLN A 72 4.51 -0.54 15.64
CA GLN A 72 4.42 0.77 16.31
C GLN A 72 3.15 0.94 17.17
N CYS A 73 2.08 0.17 16.94
CA CYS A 73 0.86 0.25 17.74
C CYS A 73 0.94 -0.58 19.04
N GLN A 74 1.94 -1.44 19.21
CA GLN A 74 2.12 -2.28 20.41
C GLN A 74 3.10 -1.68 21.45
N GLN A 75 3.46 -0.40 21.35
CA GLN A 75 4.46 0.20 22.24
C GLN A 75 3.92 1.36 23.11
N ILE A 76 2.63 1.33 23.45
CA ILE A 76 2.04 2.20 24.49
C ILE A 76 1.31 1.34 25.51
#